data_AF-A0A534PKQ0-F1
#
_entry.id   AF-A0A534PKQ0-F1
#
_cell.length_a   1.000
_cell.length_b   1.000
_cell.length_c   1.000
_cell.angle_alpha   90.00
_cell.angle_beta   90.00
_cell.angle_gamma   90.00
#
_symmetry.space_group_name_H-M   'P 1'
#
loop_
_entity.id
_entity.type
_entity.pdbx_description
1 polymer ?
#
loop_
_entity_poly.entity_id
_entity_poly.type
_entity_poly.pdbx_seq_one_letter_code
_entity_poly.pdbx_strand_id
1 'polypeptide(L)'
;MVRRLMDAYTRVTGERPPPAISGGGTYAKRIPRAIAFGMWFPGKPYPGHDVDERISIADLERGYDVLLEAVRDIATGPPLREPFAP
;
A
#
# COMPACT_ATOMS: atom_id res chain seq x y z
N MET A 1 -1.99 1.56 12.09
CA MET A 1 -1.92 1.89 10.65
C MET A 1 -1.47 0.71 9.80
N VAL A 2 -0.20 0.27 9.88
CA VAL A 2 0.36 -0.80 9.01
C VAL A 2 -0.53 -2.04 8.90
N ARG A 3 -0.93 -2.65 10.02
CA ARG A 3 -1.81 -3.84 10.01
C ARG A 3 -3.10 -3.62 9.21
N ARG A 4 -3.71 -2.44 9.36
CA ARG A 4 -4.96 -2.08 8.70
C ARG A 4 -4.80 -1.96 7.18
N LEU A 5 -3.70 -1.36 6.73
CA LEU A 5 -3.35 -1.29 5.32
C LEU A 5 -3.08 -2.68 4.73
N MET A 6 -2.43 -3.56 5.49
CA MET A 6 -2.23 -4.96 5.09
C MET A 6 -3.56 -5.73 5.02
N ASP A 7 -4.51 -5.45 5.92
CA ASP A 7 -5.85 -6.04 5.87
C ASP A 7 -6.63 -5.57 4.64
N ALA A 8 -6.55 -4.28 4.29
CA ALA A 8 -7.13 -3.75 3.06
C ALA A 8 -6.54 -4.43 1.80
N TYR A 9 -5.21 -4.54 1.73
CA TYR A 9 -4.53 -5.29 0.67
C TYR A 9 -5.03 -6.74 0.61
N THR A 10 -5.15 -7.41 1.76
CA THR A 10 -5.59 -8.82 1.82
C THR A 10 -7.03 -8.99 1.35
N ARG A 11 -7.95 -8.07 1.71
CA ARG A 11 -9.35 -8.13 1.29
C ARG A 11 -9.53 -8.02 -0.23
N VAL A 12 -8.74 -7.19 -0.89
CA VAL A 12 -8.82 -7.00 -2.35
C VAL A 12 -8.06 -8.09 -3.11
N THR A 13 -6.86 -8.44 -2.63
CA THR A 13 -5.96 -9.32 -3.38
C THR A 13 -6.18 -10.80 -3.09
N GLY A 14 -6.76 -11.14 -1.94
CA GLY A 14 -6.80 -12.51 -1.41
C GLY A 14 -5.45 -13.00 -0.87
N GLU A 15 -4.41 -12.17 -0.91
CA GLU A 15 -3.03 -12.52 -0.58
C GLU A 15 -2.56 -11.72 0.64
N ARG A 16 -1.69 -12.32 1.45
CA ARG A 16 -1.13 -11.67 2.64
C ARG A 16 0.40 -11.80 2.70
N PRO A 17 1.12 -11.18 1.75
CA PRO A 17 2.57 -11.17 1.77
C PRO A 17 3.07 -10.44 3.03
N PRO A 18 4.30 -10.72 3.50
CA PRO A 18 4.92 -9.90 4.53
C PRO A 18 5.16 -8.47 4.02
N PRO A 19 5.18 -7.45 4.91
CA PRO A 19 5.60 -6.10 4.53
C PRO A 19 7.01 -6.10 3.92
N ALA A 20 7.20 -5.33 2.85
CA ALA A 20 8.49 -5.21 2.18
C ALA A 20 9.26 -3.96 2.63
N ILE A 21 10.59 -4.03 2.52
CA ILE A 21 11.47 -2.87 2.64
C ILE A 21 11.77 -2.39 1.22
N SER A 22 11.58 -1.09 0.97
CA SER A 22 11.94 -0.46 -0.31
C SER A 22 13.22 0.35 -0.15
N GLY A 23 14.13 0.21 -1.11
CA GLY A 23 15.29 1.10 -1.27
C GLY A 23 14.95 2.43 -1.95
N GLY A 24 13.76 2.55 -2.53
CA GLY A 24 13.28 3.76 -3.20
C GLY A 24 12.90 4.86 -2.21
N GLY A 25 13.14 6.11 -2.60
CA GLY A 25 12.73 7.28 -1.81
C GLY A 25 11.22 7.55 -1.96
N THR A 26 10.54 7.81 -0.85
CA THR A 26 9.14 8.29 -0.84
C THR A 26 8.97 9.44 0.16
N TYR A 27 7.86 10.17 0.05
CA TYR A 27 7.51 11.23 1.02
C TYR A 27 7.37 10.69 2.45
N ALA A 28 7.07 9.40 2.64
CA ALA A 28 6.94 8.79 3.96
C ALA A 28 8.21 8.94 4.80
N LYS A 29 9.40 9.01 4.18
CA LYS A 29 10.67 9.24 4.89
C LYS A 29 10.72 10.56 5.66
N ARG A 30 9.93 11.56 5.24
CA ARG A 30 9.92 12.91 5.84
C ARG A 30 8.71 13.19 6.73
N ILE A 31 7.72 12.29 6.76
CA ILE A 31 6.47 12.50 7.50
C ILE A 31 6.46 11.54 8.70
N PRO A 32 6.38 12.04 9.95
CA PRO A 32 6.31 11.20 11.14
C PRO A 32 5.12 10.22 11.06
N ARG A 33 5.34 8.98 11.47
CA ARG A 33 4.32 7.90 11.48
C ARG A 33 3.71 7.59 10.10
N ALA A 34 4.37 7.97 9.00
CA ALA A 34 3.96 7.61 7.64
C ALA A 34 4.71 6.38 7.13
N ILE A 35 4.07 5.66 6.21
CA ILE A 35 4.64 4.50 5.51
C ILE A 35 4.28 4.59 4.03
N ALA A 36 5.12 4.02 3.17
CA ALA A 36 4.81 3.88 1.75
C ALA A 36 3.83 2.71 1.55
N PHE A 37 2.74 2.96 0.82
CA PHE A 37 1.73 1.98 0.49
C PHE A 37 1.15 2.34 -0.88
N GLY A 38 1.01 1.36 -1.77
CA GLY A 38 0.54 1.62 -3.13
C GLY A 38 1.39 0.93 -4.18
N MET A 39 1.11 1.27 -5.44
CA MET A 39 1.10 0.28 -6.52
C MET A 39 2.48 -0.22 -6.93
N TRP A 40 2.85 -1.35 -6.35
CA TRP A 40 3.71 -2.36 -6.94
C TRP A 40 3.41 -3.71 -6.25
N PHE A 41 3.15 -4.76 -7.03
CA PHE A 41 2.77 -6.06 -6.49
C PHE A 41 3.97 -7.00 -6.36
N PRO A 42 4.00 -7.87 -5.33
CA PRO A 42 5.07 -8.86 -5.18
C PRO A 42 5.27 -9.71 -6.44
N GLY A 43 6.53 -9.90 -6.83
CA GLY A 43 6.90 -10.72 -7.98
C GLY A 43 6.71 -10.06 -9.36
N LYS A 44 6.18 -8.83 -9.42
CA LYS A 44 6.11 -8.06 -10.67
C LYS A 44 7.43 -7.30 -10.92
N PRO A 45 7.84 -7.11 -12.18
CA PRO A 45 8.93 -6.19 -12.47
C PRO A 45 8.59 -4.77 -11.99
N TYR A 46 9.61 -4.01 -11.60
CA TYR A 46 9.47 -2.59 -11.28
C TYR A 46 10.01 -1.78 -12.47
N PRO A 47 9.16 -1.11 -13.26
CA PRO A 47 9.56 -0.39 -14.47
C PRO A 47 9.82 1.10 -14.23
N GLY A 48 9.75 1.57 -12.97
CA GLY A 48 9.86 3.00 -12.68
C GLY A 48 11.22 3.54 -13.11
N HIS A 49 11.19 4.60 -13.92
CA HIS A 49 12.35 5.25 -14.54
C HIS A 49 13.05 4.46 -15.66
N ASP A 50 12.48 3.33 -16.12
CA ASP A 50 12.98 2.61 -17.29
C ASP A 50 12.43 3.20 -18.60
N VAL A 51 13.06 2.82 -19.73
CA VAL A 51 12.50 3.08 -21.06
C VAL A 51 11.18 2.31 -21.22
N ASP A 52 10.15 2.98 -21.75
CA ASP A 52 8.79 2.45 -21.87
C ASP A 52 8.15 2.03 -20.52
N GLU A 53 8.35 2.88 -19.49
CA GLU A 53 7.66 2.77 -18.20
C GLU A 53 6.16 2.55 -18.41
N ARG A 54 5.65 1.44 -17.89
CA ARG A 54 4.28 0.99 -18.07
C ARG A 54 3.81 0.11 -16.94
N ILE A 55 2.50 0.03 -16.78
CA ILE A 55 1.83 -0.92 -15.90
C ILE A 55 0.75 -1.65 -16.71
N SER A 56 0.45 -2.91 -16.36
CA SER A 56 -0.70 -3.58 -16.97
C SER A 56 -2.00 -2.94 -16.51
N ILE A 57 -3.03 -2.91 -17.37
CA ILE A 57 -4.35 -2.38 -17.01
C ILE A 57 -4.91 -3.13 -15.80
N ALA A 58 -4.80 -4.46 -15.79
CA ALA A 58 -5.25 -5.29 -14.68
C ALA A 58 -4.54 -4.96 -13.35
N ASP A 59 -3.23 -4.71 -13.35
CA ASP A 59 -2.51 -4.33 -12.13
C ASP A 59 -2.86 -2.89 -11.70
N LEU A 60 -3.11 -1.99 -12.65
CA LEU A 60 -3.57 -0.63 -12.35
C LEU A 60 -4.95 -0.64 -11.67
N GLU A 61 -5.90 -1.41 -12.21
CA GLU A 61 -7.25 -1.59 -11.66
C GLU A 61 -7.18 -2.27 -10.28
N ARG A 62 -6.42 -3.36 -10.14
CA ARG A 62 -6.25 -4.03 -8.84
C ARG A 62 -5.59 -3.11 -7.81
N GLY A 63 -4.63 -2.28 -8.22
CA GLY A 63 -3.99 -1.29 -7.37
C GLY A 63 -4.94 -0.18 -6.94
N TYR A 64 -5.80 0.28 -7.85
CA TYR A 64 -6.89 1.21 -7.55
C TYR A 64 -7.83 0.65 -6.50
N ASP A 65 -8.28 -0.60 -6.64
CA ASP A 65 -9.18 -1.24 -5.68
C ASP A 65 -8.54 -1.34 -4.28
N VAL A 66 -7.25 -1.67 -4.19
CA VAL A 66 -6.50 -1.70 -2.92
C VAL A 66 -6.48 -0.32 -2.26
N LEU A 67 -6.20 0.74 -3.03
CA LEU A 67 -6.17 2.11 -2.50
C LEU A 67 -7.57 2.57 -2.08
N LEU A 68 -8.60 2.26 -2.88
CA LEU A 68 -10.00 2.57 -2.57
C LEU A 68 -10.44 1.88 -1.28
N GLU A 69 -10.15 0.59 -1.12
CA GLU A 69 -10.45 -0.17 0.09
C GLU A 69 -9.74 0.41 1.31
N ALA A 70 -8.46 0.76 1.18
CA ALA A 70 -7.68 1.36 2.25
C ALA A 70 -8.23 2.72 2.69
N VAL A 71 -8.53 3.60 1.73
CA VAL A 71 -9.10 4.92 2.01
C VAL A 71 -10.49 4.79 2.62
N ARG A 72 -11.35 3.92 2.07
CA ARG A 72 -12.69 3.66 2.61
C ARG A 72 -12.59 3.21 4.07
N ASP A 73 -11.76 2.20 4.35
CA ASP A 73 -11.58 1.67 5.70
C ASP A 73 -11.05 2.75 6.66
N ILE A 74 -10.04 3.53 6.26
CA ILE A 74 -9.51 4.62 7.11
C ILE A 74 -10.57 5.70 7.37
N ALA A 75 -11.36 6.07 6.37
CA ALA A 75 -12.33 7.15 6.47
C ALA A 75 -13.58 6.76 7.27
N THR A 76 -14.04 5.51 7.15
CA THR A 76 -15.35 5.10 7.69
C THR A 76 -15.28 4.04 8.78
N GLY A 77 -14.17 3.32 8.92
CA GLY A 77 -14.03 2.29 9.94
C GLY A 77 -13.61 2.87 11.30
N PRO A 78 -13.51 2.02 12.34
CA PRO A 78 -13.21 2.46 13.70
C PRO A 78 -11.93 3.30 13.78
N PRO A 79 -11.85 4.32 14.66
CA PRO A 79 -10.63 5.07 14.88
C PRO A 79 -9.44 4.15 15.21
N LEU A 80 -8.25 4.51 14.71
CA LEU A 80 -7.04 3.77 15.05
C LEU A 80 -6.79 3.90 16.55
N ARG A 81 -6.77 2.76 17.25
CA ARG A 81 -6.27 2.70 18.62
C ARG A 81 -4.74 2.82 18.55
N GLU A 82 -4.16 3.69 19.36
CA GLU A 82 -2.71 3.75 19.57
C GLU A 82 -2.38 2.83 20.76
N PRO A 83 -2.03 1.55 20.54
CA PRO A 83 -1.79 0.61 21.64
C PRO A 83 -0.57 0.95 22.49
N PHE A 84 0.18 1.99 22.10
CA PHE A 84 1.38 2.47 22.77
C PHE A 84 1.29 3.95 23.14
N ALA A 85 0.11 4.57 23.04
CA ALA A 85 -0.10 5.89 23.65
C ALA A 85 -0.06 5.73 25.18
N PRO A 86 0.60 6.65 25.92
CA PRO A 86 0.70 6.61 27.37
C PRO A 86 -0.68 6.71 28.05
#